data_AF-A0A2M7SDT6-F1
#
_entry.id   AF-A0A2M7SDT6-F1
#
_cell.length_a   1.000
_cell.length_b   1.000
_cell.length_c   1.000
_cell.angle_alpha   90.00
_cell.angle_beta   90.00
_cell.angle_gamma   90.00
#
_symmetry.space_group_name_H-M   'P 1'
#
loop_
_entity.id
_entity.type
_entity.pdbx_description
1 polymer ?
#
loop_
_entity_poly.entity_id
_entity_poly.type
_entity_poly.pdbx_seq_one_letter_code
_entity_poly.pdbx_strand_id
1 'polypeptide(L)' 'MLSAEIKKEMRELARSSRLREDMRYVAEGRHNPFFVDGKTDMNRLIEFLTESNAFINHKRRPFRRIKDKIMKL' A
#
# COMPACT_ATOMS: atom_id res chain seq x y z
N MET A 1 -20.12 10.22 -8.48
CA MET A 1 -21.03 9.58 -7.49
C MET A 1 -21.00 8.07 -7.71
N LEU A 2 -20.97 7.26 -6.66
CA LEU A 2 -21.06 5.79 -6.77
C LEU A 2 -22.48 5.37 -7.16
N SER A 3 -22.61 4.35 -8.03
CA SER A 3 -23.91 3.78 -8.42
C SER A 3 -24.61 3.13 -7.22
N ALA A 4 -25.94 2.96 -7.32
CA ALA A 4 -26.74 2.34 -6.27
C ALA A 4 -26.32 0.88 -6.03
N GLU A 5 -25.94 0.15 -7.09
CA GLU A 5 -25.46 -1.23 -7.03
C GLU A 5 -24.15 -1.36 -6.27
N ILE A 6 -23.15 -0.52 -6.60
CA ILE A 6 -21.86 -0.55 -5.90
C ILE A 6 -22.05 -0.20 -4.41
N LYS A 7 -22.93 0.75 -4.09
CA LYS A 7 -23.23 1.08 -2.68
C LYS A 7 -23.87 -0.10 -1.94
N LYS A 8 -24.72 -0.90 -2.60
CA LYS A 8 -25.35 -2.08 -2.01
C LYS A 8 -24.29 -3.16 -1.76
N GLU A 9 -23.49 -3.47 -2.77
CA GLU A 9 -22.42 -4.47 -2.69
C GLU A 9 -21.42 -4.14 -1.57
N MET A 10 -20.99 -2.88 -1.47
CA MET A 10 -20.08 -2.44 -0.41
C MET A 10 -20.69 -2.60 1.00
N ARG A 11 -21.99 -2.37 1.16
CA ARG A 11 -22.68 -2.58 2.45
C ARG A 11 -22.77 -4.05 2.82
N GLU A 12 -22.98 -4.92 1.84
CA GLU A 12 -23.01 -6.37 2.04
C GLU A 12 -21.62 -6.90 2.41
N LEU A 13 -20.58 -6.47 1.69
CA LEU A 13 -19.18 -6.75 2.01
C LEU A 13 -18.80 -6.30 3.43
N ALA A 14 -19.18 -5.09 3.83
CA ALA A 14 -18.90 -4.56 5.17
C ALA A 14 -19.53 -5.39 6.30
N ARG A 15 -20.61 -6.13 6.02
CA ARG A 15 -21.29 -7.02 6.96
C ARG A 15 -20.71 -8.44 6.98
N SER A 16 -19.81 -8.77 6.05
CA SER A 16 -19.18 -10.09 5.95
C SER A 16 -18.32 -10.38 7.18
N SER A 17 -18.62 -11.49 7.86
CA SER A 17 -17.82 -12.02 8.97
C SER A 17 -16.43 -12.44 8.51
N ARG A 18 -16.32 -13.02 7.31
CA ARG A 18 -15.04 -13.43 6.71
C ARG A 18 -14.13 -12.24 6.46
N LEU A 19 -14.66 -11.15 5.86
CA LEU A 19 -13.88 -9.93 5.66
C LEU A 19 -13.38 -9.36 7.00
N ARG A 20 -14.20 -9.42 8.04
CA ARG A 20 -13.82 -8.96 9.39
C ARG A 20 -12.68 -9.81 9.98
N GLU A 21 -12.73 -11.13 9.78
CA GLU A 21 -11.71 -12.05 10.25
C GLU A 21 -10.39 -11.88 9.50
N ASP A 22 -10.45 -11.74 8.17
CA ASP A 22 -9.28 -11.43 7.33
C ASP A 22 -8.61 -10.12 7.78
N MET A 23 -9.40 -9.07 8.04
CA MET A 23 -8.87 -7.79 8.52
C MET A 23 -8.29 -7.86 9.93
N ARG A 24 -8.81 -8.75 10.77
CA ARG A 24 -8.25 -9.01 12.11
C ARG A 24 -6.88 -9.67 11.99
N TYR A 25 -6.76 -10.70 11.15
CA TYR A 25 -5.49 -11.37 10.89
C TYR A 25 -4.45 -10.38 10.34
N VAL A 26 -4.85 -9.53 9.40
CA VAL A 26 -3.99 -8.45 8.90
C VAL A 26 -3.57 -7.50 10.02
N ALA A 27 -4.49 -7.11 10.91
CA ALA A 27 -4.20 -6.21 12.02
C ALA A 27 -3.25 -6.84 13.05
N GLU A 28 -3.42 -8.12 13.38
CA GLU A 28 -2.57 -8.88 14.28
C GLU A 28 -1.16 -9.08 13.69
N GLY A 29 -1.07 -9.24 12.37
CA GLY A 29 0.20 -9.31 11.63
C GLY A 29 0.85 -7.95 11.35
N ARG A 30 0.27 -6.82 11.79
CA ARG A 30 0.90 -5.50 11.59
C ARG A 30 2.14 -5.37 12.47
N HIS A 31 3.29 -5.58 11.86
CA HIS A 31 4.56 -5.17 12.43
C HIS A 31 4.73 -3.65 12.30
N ASN A 32 5.01 -2.96 13.40
CA ASN A 32 5.46 -1.57 13.35
C ASN A 32 6.99 -1.57 13.11
N PRO A 33 7.46 -1.20 11.91
CA PRO A 33 8.90 -1.27 11.59
C PRO A 33 9.76 -0.31 12.42
N PHE A 34 9.14 0.71 13.02
CA PHE A 34 9.81 1.70 13.86
C PHE A 34 9.86 1.30 15.35
N PHE A 35 9.33 0.14 15.72
CA PHE A 35 9.33 -0.35 17.09
C PHE A 35 10.28 -1.55 17.21
N VAL A 36 11.34 -1.40 18.00
CA VAL A 36 12.39 -2.39 18.20
C VAL A 36 12.58 -2.57 19.71
N ASP A 37 12.51 -3.81 20.19
CA ASP A 37 12.68 -4.16 21.61
C ASP A 37 11.83 -3.32 22.59
N GLY A 38 10.58 -3.05 22.21
CA GLY A 38 9.65 -2.30 23.05
C GLY A 38 9.86 -0.78 23.06
N LYS A 39 10.77 -0.27 22.22
CA LYS A 39 11.06 1.16 22.11
C LYS A 39 10.96 1.63 20.66
N THR A 40 10.60 2.90 20.49
CA THR A 40 10.62 3.53 19.18
C THR A 40 12.06 3.78 18.76
N ASP A 41 12.44 3.26 17.60
CA ASP A 41 13.74 3.48 16.96
C ASP A 41 13.65 4.70 16.03
N MET A 42 14.15 5.84 16.52
CA MET A 42 14.16 7.10 15.78
C MET A 42 15.09 7.07 14.56
N ASN A 43 16.14 6.23 14.56
CA ASN A 43 17.04 6.13 13.43
C ASN A 43 16.33 5.47 12.24
N ARG A 44 15.57 4.40 12.48
CA ARG A 44 14.74 3.77 11.45
C ARG A 44 13.70 4.73 10.86
N LEU A 45 13.13 5.59 11.70
CA LEU A 45 12.20 6.62 11.22
C LEU A 45 12.90 7.63 10.31
N ILE A 46 14.07 8.13 10.72
CA ILE A 46 14.85 9.09 9.93
C ILE A 46 15.30 8.48 8.60
N GLU A 47 15.76 7.22 8.62
CA GLU A 47 16.15 6.48 7.41
C GLU A 47 14.96 6.34 6.46
N PHE A 48 13.81 5.89 6.97
CA PHE A 48 12.59 5.76 6.17
C PHE A 48 12.19 7.08 5.51
N LEU A 49 12.20 8.19 6.25
CA LEU A 49 11.86 9.50 5.72
C LEU A 49 12.86 9.98 4.67
N THR A 50 14.15 9.75 4.91
CA THR A 50 15.23 10.10 3.96
C THR A 50 15.08 9.35 2.64
N GLU A 51 14.98 8.02 2.70
CA GLU A 51 14.87 7.18 1.51
C GLU A 51 13.56 7.40 0.77
N SER A 52 12.45 7.56 1.50
CA SER A 52 11.15 7.89 0.88
C SER A 52 11.20 9.23 0.17
N ASN A 53 11.87 10.23 0.76
CA ASN A 53 12.04 11.54 0.14
C ASN A 53 12.90 11.45 -1.13
N ALA A 54 14.01 10.71 -1.09
CA ALA A 54 14.86 10.45 -2.24
C ALA A 54 14.08 9.72 -3.36
N PHE A 55 13.27 8.73 -2.98
CA PHE A 55 12.46 7.96 -3.92
C PHE A 55 11.29 8.77 -4.49
N ILE A 56 10.59 9.60 -3.73
CA ILE A 56 9.42 10.34 -4.25
C ILE A 56 9.86 11.55 -5.08
N ASN A 57 10.92 12.24 -4.65
CA ASN A 57 11.40 13.45 -5.30
C ASN A 57 12.47 13.22 -6.37
N HIS A 58 12.69 11.96 -6.78
CA HIS A 58 13.60 11.69 -7.90
C HIS A 58 13.10 12.38 -9.18
N LYS A 59 14.04 12.90 -9.98
CA LYS A 59 13.72 13.48 -11.28
C LYS A 59 13.05 12.40 -12.14
N ARG A 60 11.78 12.63 -12.50
CA ARG A 60 11.06 11.74 -13.41
C ARG A 60 11.86 11.55 -14.69
N ARG A 61 12.06 10.30 -15.09
CA ARG A 61 12.71 9.99 -16.36
C ARG A 61 11.88 10.61 -17.49
N PRO A 62 12.50 11.25 -18.50
CA PRO A 62 11.79 11.71 -19.67
C PRO A 62 10.99 10.55 -20.27
N PHE A 63 9.75 10.82 -20.65
CA PHE A 63 8.90 9.83 -21.29
C PHE A 63 9.61 9.29 -22.55
N ARG A 64 9.74 7.96 -22.63
CA ARG A 64 10.19 7.27 -23.83
C ARG A 64 9.06 6.36 -24.29
N ARG A 65 8.60 6.54 -25.53
CA ARG A 65 7.62 5.63 -26.14
C ARG A 65 8.19 4.21 -26.10
N ILE A 66 7.44 3.28 -25.53
CA ILE A 66 7.77 1.85 -25.59
C ILE A 66 7.73 1.47 -27.07
N LYS A 67 8.90 1.30 -27.68
CA LYS A 67 9.05 0.74 -29.01
C LYS A 67 9.30 -0.74 -28.84
N ASP A 68 8.22 -1.52 -28.75
CA ASP A 68 8.35 -2.95 -28.90
C ASP A 68 8.64 -3.26 -30.37
N LYS A 69 9.69 -4.04 -30.65
CA LYS A 69 10.05 -4.46 -32.01
C LYS A 69 9.45 -5.81 -32.36
N ILE A 70 9.07 -6.63 -31.37
CA ILE A 70 8.51 -7.96 -31.56
C ILE A 70 7.58 -8.27 -30.37
N MET A 71 6.28 -8.01 -30.51
CA MET A 71 5.29 -8.65 -29.64
C MET A 71 5.20 -10.13 -30.04
N LYS A 72 5.79 -11.03 -29.24
CA LYS A 72 5.46 -12.46 -29.33
C LYS A 72 4.22 -12.69 -28.46
N LEU A 73 3.13 -13.04 -29.14
CA LEU A 73 1.88 -13.55 -28.55
C LEU A 73 2.11 -14.95 -27.98
#